data_AF-A0A7D5LDU6-F1
#
_entry.id   AF-A0A7D5LDU6-F1
#
_cell.length_a   1.000
_cell.length_b   1.000
_cell.length_c   1.000
_cell.angle_alpha   90.00
_cell.angle_beta   90.00
_cell.angle_gamma   90.00
#
_symmetry.space_group_name_H-M   'P 1'
#
loop_
_entity.id
_entity.type
_entity.pdbx_description
1 polymer ?
#
loop_
_entity_poly.entity_id
_entity_poly.type
_entity_poly.pdbx_seq_one_letter_code
_entity_poly.pdbx_strand_id
1 'polypeptide(L)'
;MNKNSRIFLFFYISVILFFSFSILNSVFQAISAYKSYNFALTVLNLLQRLSGSLALFLLFVQIVIGAYRPKWSSILGGWVMNFHIWQGRVAYFLVLLHTFSLLFFNFVAKKGFNPFYVFVDFCILCRTKLELFYSFGRFGFYLLTLAVIAAVLRSRPWWKENWRYFHYLNYVLFLIIAPHAFFVGSDFSPKGYLFYFLLFFVIVVSLIVLQKLLFWFKSSFRWK
;
A
#
# COMPACT_ATOMS: atom_id res chain seq x y z
N MET A 1 -16.54 21.79 8.12
CA MET A 1 -16.19 20.37 8.36
C MET A 1 -16.79 19.90 9.69
N ASN A 2 -17.53 18.77 9.70
CA ASN A 2 -18.28 18.31 10.88
C ASN A 2 -17.36 17.69 11.98
N LYS A 3 -17.90 17.42 13.18
CA LYS A 3 -17.14 16.85 14.32
C LYS A 3 -16.47 15.52 13.94
N ASN A 4 -17.21 14.60 13.32
CA ASN A 4 -16.71 13.29 12.91
C ASN A 4 -15.53 13.38 11.93
N SER A 5 -15.56 14.37 11.03
CA SER A 5 -14.47 14.63 10.08
C SER A 5 -13.20 15.09 10.78
N ARG A 6 -13.31 15.95 11.81
CA ARG A 6 -12.15 16.40 12.58
C ARG A 6 -11.52 15.23 13.34
N ILE A 7 -12.35 14.38 13.94
CA ILE A 7 -11.93 13.16 14.62
C ILE A 7 -11.22 12.23 13.64
N PHE A 8 -11.82 11.97 12.48
CA PHE A 8 -11.22 11.15 11.42
C PHE A 8 -9.84 11.68 11.00
N LEU A 9 -9.71 12.98 10.72
CA LEU A 9 -8.43 13.57 10.32
C LEU A 9 -7.40 13.52 11.45
N PHE A 10 -7.80 13.75 12.70
CA PHE A 10 -6.91 13.64 13.85
C PHE A 10 -6.32 12.24 13.97
N PHE A 11 -7.16 11.19 13.88
CA PHE A 11 -6.68 9.81 13.88
C PHE A 11 -5.81 9.50 12.67
N TYR A 12 -6.24 9.91 11.47
CA TYR A 12 -5.48 9.69 10.23
C TYR A 12 -4.07 10.31 10.30
N ILE A 13 -3.97 11.56 10.75
CA ILE A 13 -2.68 12.26 10.90
C ILE A 13 -1.85 11.63 12.02
N SER A 14 -2.46 11.30 13.15
CA SER A 14 -1.76 10.64 14.27
C SER A 14 -1.12 9.31 13.83
N VAL A 15 -1.80 8.50 13.02
CA VAL A 15 -1.22 7.25 12.50
C VAL A 15 -0.06 7.51 11.53
N ILE A 16 -0.15 8.53 10.66
CA ILE A 16 0.97 8.92 9.77
C ILE A 16 2.19 9.35 10.59
N LEU A 17 1.98 10.20 11.60
CA LEU A 17 3.04 10.68 12.48
C LEU A 17 3.66 9.52 13.25
N PHE A 18 2.84 8.60 13.77
CA PHE A 18 3.33 7.40 14.45
C PHE A 18 4.21 6.54 13.53
N PHE A 19 3.74 6.21 12.31
CA PHE A 19 4.52 5.45 11.33
C PHE A 19 5.86 6.13 11.02
N SER A 20 5.81 7.43 10.76
CA SER A 20 7.00 8.22 10.41
C SER A 20 7.99 8.25 11.56
N PHE A 21 7.51 8.50 12.78
CA PHE A 21 8.34 8.52 13.98
C PHE A 21 8.96 7.15 14.29
N SER A 22 8.19 6.06 14.22
CA SER A 22 8.71 4.70 14.44
C SER A 22 9.84 4.36 13.47
N ILE A 23 9.68 4.69 12.19
CA ILE A 23 10.69 4.41 11.16
C ILE A 23 11.93 5.29 11.39
N LEU A 24 11.76 6.60 11.61
CA LEU A 24 12.87 7.51 11.89
C LEU A 24 13.66 7.06 13.12
N ASN A 25 12.97 6.72 14.22
CA ASN A 25 13.60 6.23 15.43
C ASN A 25 14.39 4.93 15.17
N SER A 26 13.83 3.98 14.42
CA SER A 26 14.54 2.73 14.10
C SER A 26 15.77 2.94 13.21
N VAL A 27 15.73 3.91 12.28
CA VAL A 27 16.89 4.26 11.44
C VAL A 27 17.94 4.96 12.28
N PHE A 28 17.55 5.88 13.17
CA PHE A 28 18.47 6.56 14.07
C PHE A 28 19.20 5.59 15.01
N GLN A 29 18.47 4.64 15.60
CA GLN A 29 19.06 3.58 16.42
C GLN A 29 20.06 2.73 15.63
N ALA A 30 19.75 2.39 14.37
CA ALA A 30 20.68 1.67 13.50
C ALA A 30 21.95 2.51 13.23
N ILE A 31 21.82 3.79 12.88
CA ILE A 31 22.98 4.68 12.67
C ILE A 31 23.83 4.77 13.93
N SER A 32 23.23 4.92 15.10
CA SER A 32 23.96 5.00 16.37
C SER A 32 24.70 3.70 16.72
N ALA A 33 24.19 2.56 16.28
CA ALA A 33 24.83 1.26 16.53
C ALA A 33 26.01 0.98 15.60
N TYR A 34 26.01 1.52 14.37
CA TYR A 34 27.05 1.28 13.37
C TYR A 34 27.99 2.49 13.20
N LYS A 35 29.28 2.32 13.53
CA LYS A 35 30.30 3.40 13.51
C LYS A 35 30.66 3.93 12.10
N SER A 36 30.34 3.21 11.02
CA SER A 36 30.49 3.69 9.65
C SER A 36 29.18 3.52 8.89
N TYR A 37 28.64 4.59 8.33
CA TYR A 37 27.45 4.53 7.48
C TYR A 37 27.67 5.27 6.16
N ASN A 38 27.07 4.76 5.10
CA ASN A 38 27.02 5.43 3.81
C ASN A 38 25.75 6.30 3.77
N PHE A 39 25.91 7.63 3.81
CA PHE A 39 24.80 8.57 3.86
C PHE A 39 23.77 8.34 2.74
N ALA A 40 24.21 8.11 1.50
CA ALA A 40 23.32 7.89 0.37
C ALA A 40 22.47 6.61 0.54
N LEU A 41 23.09 5.51 0.95
CA LEU A 41 22.38 4.26 1.20
C LEU A 41 21.41 4.38 2.39
N THR A 42 21.79 5.11 3.43
CA THR A 42 20.92 5.37 4.58
C THR A 42 19.69 6.19 4.18
N VAL A 43 19.86 7.26 3.39
CA VAL A 43 18.73 8.07 2.90
C VAL A 43 17.82 7.25 1.99
N LEU A 44 18.38 6.48 1.06
CA LEU A 44 17.60 5.63 0.15
C LEU A 44 16.83 4.55 0.92
N ASN A 45 17.45 3.93 1.94
CA ASN A 45 16.76 2.97 2.80
C ASN A 45 15.64 3.63 3.62
N LEU A 46 15.86 4.82 4.17
CA LEU A 46 14.84 5.59 4.88
C LEU A 46 13.65 5.91 3.95
N LEU A 47 13.93 6.36 2.73
CA LEU A 47 12.90 6.64 1.73
C LEU A 47 12.09 5.38 1.39
N GLN A 48 12.74 4.24 1.15
CA GLN A 48 12.05 2.98 0.89
C GLN A 48 11.10 2.60 2.04
N ARG A 49 11.59 2.66 3.27
CA ARG A 49 10.84 2.25 4.47
C ARG A 49 9.67 3.17 4.77
N LEU A 50 9.89 4.49 4.75
CA LEU A 50 8.83 5.48 4.95
C LEU A 50 7.76 5.38 3.87
N SER A 51 8.17 5.39 2.60
CA SER A 51 7.22 5.40 1.49
C SER A 51 6.44 4.09 1.38
N GLY A 52 7.08 2.93 1.56
CA GLY A 52 6.41 1.63 1.54
C GLY A 52 5.40 1.48 2.69
N SER A 53 5.79 1.86 3.91
CA SER A 53 4.91 1.71 5.08
C SER A 53 3.73 2.69 5.06
N LEU A 54 3.97 3.94 4.68
CA LEU A 54 2.90 4.93 4.52
C LEU A 54 1.99 4.57 3.34
N ALA A 55 2.54 4.11 2.21
CA ALA A 55 1.71 3.63 1.09
C ALA A 55 0.77 2.51 1.52
N LEU A 56 1.25 1.55 2.31
CA LEU A 56 0.42 0.45 2.82
C LEU A 56 -0.72 0.96 3.71
N PHE A 57 -0.43 1.87 4.64
CA PHE A 57 -1.48 2.51 5.47
C PHE A 57 -2.49 3.29 4.62
N LEU A 58 -2.02 4.04 3.63
CA LEU A 58 -2.89 4.81 2.76
C LEU A 58 -3.79 3.88 1.93
N LEU A 59 -3.25 2.80 1.36
CA LEU A 59 -4.03 1.79 0.64
C LEU A 59 -5.06 1.11 1.54
N PHE A 60 -4.72 0.85 2.81
CA PHE A 60 -5.70 0.35 3.79
C PHE A 60 -6.88 1.31 3.95
N VAL A 61 -6.62 2.61 4.15
CA VAL A 61 -7.67 3.64 4.26
C VAL A 61 -8.48 3.75 2.96
N GLN A 62 -7.84 3.63 1.79
CA GLN A 62 -8.54 3.60 0.49
C GLN A 62 -9.58 2.48 0.43
N ILE A 63 -9.22 1.28 0.88
CA ILE A 63 -10.10 0.11 0.87
C ILE A 63 -11.27 0.30 1.84
N VAL A 64 -11.00 0.77 3.06
CA VAL A 64 -12.05 1.00 4.07
C VAL A 64 -13.06 2.05 3.58
N ILE A 65 -12.58 3.17 3.02
CA ILE A 65 -13.46 4.21 2.47
C ILE A 65 -14.20 3.70 1.23
N GLY A 66 -13.49 3.06 0.31
CA GLY A 66 -14.02 2.55 -0.95
C GLY A 66 -15.11 1.49 -0.77
N ALA A 67 -14.92 0.57 0.18
CA ALA A 67 -15.85 -0.53 0.46
C ALA A 67 -17.20 -0.07 1.01
N TYR A 68 -17.24 1.05 1.74
CA TYR A 68 -18.43 1.57 2.40
C TYR A 68 -18.70 3.04 2.07
N ARG A 69 -18.50 3.44 0.81
CA ARG A 69 -18.67 4.83 0.35
C ARG A 69 -19.95 5.52 0.84
N PRO A 70 -21.16 4.94 0.72
CA PRO A 70 -22.38 5.61 1.20
C PRO A 70 -22.34 5.90 2.69
N LYS A 71 -21.88 4.93 3.50
CA LYS A 71 -21.78 5.05 4.96
C LYS A 71 -20.76 6.12 5.36
N TRP A 72 -19.58 6.13 4.74
CA TRP A 72 -18.57 7.14 5.06
C TRP A 72 -18.98 8.53 4.58
N SER A 73 -19.69 8.63 3.45
CA SER A 73 -20.21 9.91 2.95
C SER A 73 -21.31 10.48 3.85
N SER A 74 -22.14 9.64 4.50
CA SER A 74 -23.13 10.11 5.46
C SER A 74 -22.51 10.53 6.80
N ILE A 75 -21.47 9.82 7.27
CA ILE A 75 -20.81 10.13 8.55
C ILE A 75 -19.88 11.34 8.44
N LEU A 76 -19.05 11.39 7.39
CA LEU A 76 -17.98 12.37 7.22
C LEU A 76 -18.41 13.52 6.28
N GLY A 77 -19.39 13.29 5.40
CA GLY A 77 -19.81 14.25 4.38
C GLY A 77 -19.16 13.99 3.01
N GLY A 78 -19.65 14.68 1.98
CA GLY A 78 -19.25 14.44 0.58
C GLY A 78 -17.77 14.65 0.27
N TRP A 79 -17.04 15.42 1.10
CA TRP A 79 -15.60 15.66 0.92
C TRP A 79 -14.77 14.36 0.99
N VAL A 80 -15.28 13.31 1.67
CA VAL A 80 -14.57 12.03 1.81
C VAL A 80 -14.24 11.39 0.45
N MET A 81 -15.06 11.66 -0.58
CA MET A 81 -14.79 11.16 -1.92
C MET A 81 -13.63 11.90 -2.59
N ASN A 82 -13.54 13.22 -2.40
CA ASN A 82 -12.40 14.00 -2.88
C ASN A 82 -11.13 13.61 -2.12
N PHE A 83 -11.23 13.37 -0.82
CA PHE A 83 -10.14 12.84 -0.01
C PHE A 83 -9.68 11.47 -0.50
N HIS A 84 -10.59 10.54 -0.80
CA HIS A 84 -10.24 9.23 -1.36
C HIS A 84 -9.48 9.37 -2.69
N ILE A 85 -9.93 10.24 -3.59
CA ILE A 85 -9.22 10.47 -4.88
C ILE A 85 -7.83 11.07 -4.63
N TRP A 86 -7.72 12.13 -3.81
CA TRP A 86 -6.46 12.79 -3.53
C TRP A 86 -5.48 11.84 -2.84
N GLN A 87 -5.94 11.14 -1.81
CA GLN A 87 -5.11 10.23 -1.04
C GLN A 87 -4.63 9.06 -1.91
N GLY A 88 -5.46 8.55 -2.83
CA GLY A 88 -5.04 7.51 -3.78
C GLY A 88 -3.88 7.95 -4.68
N ARG A 89 -3.83 9.24 -5.08
CA ARG A 89 -2.69 9.81 -5.82
C ARG A 89 -1.43 9.85 -4.95
N VAL A 90 -1.57 10.26 -3.68
CA VAL A 90 -0.45 10.28 -2.72
C VAL A 90 0.06 8.86 -2.47
N ALA A 91 -0.84 7.88 -2.28
CA ALA A 91 -0.48 6.48 -2.09
C ALA A 91 0.32 5.95 -3.29
N TYR A 92 -0.15 6.22 -4.51
CA TYR A 92 0.56 5.82 -5.72
C TYR A 92 1.93 6.49 -5.87
N PHE A 93 2.02 7.79 -5.57
CA PHE A 93 3.31 8.49 -5.54
C PHE A 93 4.28 7.86 -4.54
N LEU A 94 3.81 7.49 -3.35
CA LEU A 94 4.64 6.80 -2.36
C LEU A 94 5.09 5.41 -2.84
N VAL A 95 4.26 4.67 -3.57
CA VAL A 95 4.68 3.39 -4.19
C VAL A 95 5.75 3.60 -5.27
N LEU A 96 5.64 4.66 -6.08
CA LEU A 96 6.69 5.04 -7.02
C LEU A 96 7.97 5.40 -6.25
N LEU A 97 7.89 6.25 -5.24
CA LEU A 97 9.04 6.62 -4.41
C LEU A 97 9.71 5.39 -3.77
N HIS A 98 8.92 4.43 -3.29
CA HIS A 98 9.40 3.16 -2.72
C HIS A 98 10.18 2.33 -3.75
N THR A 99 9.61 2.11 -4.94
CA THR A 99 10.22 1.28 -5.99
C THR A 99 11.44 1.94 -6.63
N PHE A 100 11.37 3.25 -6.90
CA PHE A 100 12.51 3.99 -7.45
C PHE A 100 13.65 4.14 -6.43
N SER A 101 13.34 4.36 -5.15
CA SER A 101 14.39 4.39 -4.11
C SER A 101 15.08 3.02 -3.95
N LEU A 102 14.40 1.90 -4.20
CA LEU A 102 15.01 0.58 -4.30
C LEU A 102 15.93 0.45 -5.52
N LEU A 103 15.50 0.94 -6.68
CA LEU A 103 16.32 0.97 -7.89
C LEU A 103 17.62 1.75 -7.67
N PHE A 104 17.52 2.97 -7.11
CA PHE A 104 18.69 3.79 -6.81
C PHE A 104 19.56 3.19 -5.71
N PHE A 105 18.96 2.55 -4.70
CA PHE A 105 19.73 1.84 -3.68
C PHE A 105 20.57 0.72 -4.30
N ASN A 106 19.99 -0.09 -5.18
CA ASN A 106 20.73 -1.13 -5.89
C ASN A 106 21.83 -0.55 -6.78
N PHE A 107 21.56 0.57 -7.46
CA PHE A 107 22.56 1.27 -8.26
C PHE A 107 23.77 1.71 -7.43
N VAL A 108 23.53 2.36 -6.29
CA VAL A 108 24.61 2.84 -5.40
C VAL A 108 25.33 1.68 -4.71
N ALA A 109 24.59 0.68 -4.21
CA ALA A 109 25.15 -0.42 -3.43
C ALA A 109 25.93 -1.43 -4.29
N LYS A 110 25.41 -1.77 -5.48
CA LYS A 110 25.96 -2.81 -6.37
C LYS A 110 26.75 -2.24 -7.55
N LYS A 111 26.86 -0.91 -7.67
CA LYS A 111 27.48 -0.19 -8.81
C LYS A 111 26.90 -0.60 -10.19
N GLY A 112 25.60 -0.91 -10.26
CA GLY A 112 24.96 -1.37 -11.49
C GLY A 112 23.47 -1.01 -11.56
N PHE A 113 23.02 -0.50 -12.71
CA PHE A 113 21.63 -0.12 -12.95
C PHE A 113 20.85 -1.28 -13.58
N ASN A 114 19.99 -1.93 -12.79
CA ASN A 114 19.14 -3.03 -13.28
C ASN A 114 17.66 -2.78 -12.93
N PRO A 115 16.92 -2.06 -13.79
CA PRO A 115 15.49 -1.82 -13.59
C PRO A 115 14.65 -3.09 -13.77
N PHE A 116 15.11 -4.06 -14.55
CA PHE A 116 14.40 -5.33 -14.75
C PHE A 116 14.27 -6.12 -13.46
N TYR A 117 15.31 -6.13 -12.62
CA TYR A 117 15.24 -6.75 -11.29
C TYR A 117 14.17 -6.12 -10.39
N VAL A 118 13.98 -4.80 -10.47
CA VAL A 118 13.03 -4.09 -9.61
C VAL A 118 11.59 -4.23 -10.11
N PHE A 119 11.37 -4.17 -11.43
CA PHE A 119 10.03 -4.11 -11.99
C PHE A 119 9.55 -5.41 -12.63
N VAL A 120 10.42 -6.19 -13.29
CA VAL A 120 9.99 -7.23 -14.24
C VAL A 120 10.30 -8.65 -13.76
N ASP A 121 11.38 -8.86 -13.02
CA ASP A 121 11.91 -10.18 -12.68
C ASP A 121 11.03 -10.96 -11.68
N PHE A 122 9.86 -11.42 -12.11
CA PHE A 122 8.95 -12.22 -11.29
C PHE A 122 9.31 -13.71 -11.36
N CYS A 123 9.27 -14.38 -10.23
CA CYS A 123 9.37 -15.83 -10.15
C CYS A 123 8.00 -16.45 -9.85
N ILE A 124 7.65 -17.50 -10.60
CA ILE A 124 6.48 -18.33 -10.32
C ILE A 124 6.86 -19.45 -9.36
N LEU A 125 7.99 -20.12 -9.63
CA LEU A 125 8.60 -21.13 -8.77
C LEU A 125 9.91 -20.58 -8.20
N CYS A 126 9.79 -19.86 -7.10
CA CYS A 126 10.89 -19.12 -6.51
C CYS A 126 11.84 -20.03 -5.72
N ARG A 127 13.16 -19.83 -5.90
CA ARG A 127 14.18 -20.57 -5.15
C ARG A 127 14.17 -20.25 -3.65
N THR A 128 13.80 -19.02 -3.29
CA THR A 128 13.76 -18.55 -1.91
C THR A 128 12.42 -17.92 -1.59
N LYS A 129 12.04 -17.93 -0.31
CA LYS A 129 10.86 -17.23 0.20
C LYS A 129 10.96 -15.72 -0.07
N LEU A 130 12.15 -15.14 0.04
CA LEU A 130 12.36 -13.71 -0.20
C LEU A 130 12.02 -13.33 -1.65
N GLU A 131 12.48 -14.10 -2.63
CA GLU A 131 12.17 -13.85 -4.05
C GLU A 131 10.67 -13.97 -4.37
N LEU A 132 9.97 -14.89 -3.69
CA LEU A 132 8.51 -14.98 -3.78
C LEU A 132 7.84 -13.68 -3.34
N PHE A 133 8.23 -13.16 -2.17
CA PHE A 133 7.64 -11.92 -1.66
C PHE A 133 8.08 -10.68 -2.43
N TYR A 134 9.27 -10.65 -3.03
CA TYR A 134 9.61 -9.61 -4.01
C TYR A 134 8.72 -9.68 -5.25
N SER A 135 8.41 -10.88 -5.74
CA SER A 135 7.49 -11.06 -6.86
C SER A 135 6.08 -10.59 -6.54
N PHE A 136 5.61 -10.75 -5.29
CA PHE A 136 4.36 -10.16 -4.82
C PHE A 136 4.37 -8.63 -4.87
N GLY A 137 5.49 -8.00 -4.49
CA GLY A 137 5.67 -6.54 -4.62
C GLY A 137 5.61 -6.07 -6.08
N ARG A 138 6.32 -6.77 -6.98
CA ARG A 138 6.32 -6.49 -8.43
C ARG A 138 4.93 -6.63 -9.04
N PHE A 139 4.25 -7.75 -8.76
CA PHE A 139 2.89 -7.97 -9.24
C PHE A 139 1.89 -6.96 -8.67
N GLY A 140 2.02 -6.65 -7.37
CA GLY A 140 1.23 -5.61 -6.70
C GLY A 140 1.43 -4.23 -7.33
N PHE A 141 2.66 -3.86 -7.70
CA PHE A 141 2.93 -2.62 -8.42
C PHE A 141 2.12 -2.49 -9.71
N TYR A 142 2.07 -3.56 -10.52
CA TYR A 142 1.30 -3.56 -11.76
C TYR A 142 -0.21 -3.53 -11.52
N LEU A 143 -0.72 -4.32 -10.56
CA LEU A 143 -2.14 -4.28 -10.20
C LEU A 143 -2.58 -2.89 -9.73
N LEU A 144 -1.77 -2.24 -8.87
CA LEU A 144 -2.06 -0.88 -8.41
C LEU A 144 -2.01 0.11 -9.58
N THR A 145 -1.02 0.00 -10.47
CA THR A 145 -0.91 0.85 -11.65
C THR A 145 -2.12 0.71 -12.56
N LEU A 146 -2.59 -0.52 -12.81
CA LEU A 146 -3.82 -0.78 -13.56
C LEU A 146 -5.04 -0.15 -12.88
N ALA A 147 -5.16 -0.27 -11.55
CA ALA A 147 -6.26 0.34 -10.81
C ALA A 147 -6.26 1.88 -10.86
N VAL A 148 -5.06 2.50 -10.87
CA VAL A 148 -4.88 3.95 -11.04
C VAL A 148 -5.24 4.38 -12.46
N ILE A 149 -4.73 3.70 -13.48
CA ILE A 149 -5.08 3.95 -14.89
C ILE A 149 -6.60 3.83 -15.06
N ALA A 150 -7.22 2.79 -14.51
CA ALA A 150 -8.65 2.59 -14.57
C ALA A 150 -9.42 3.76 -13.95
N ALA A 151 -8.97 4.26 -12.79
CA ALA A 151 -9.58 5.39 -12.10
C ALA A 151 -9.37 6.73 -12.84
N VAL A 152 -8.25 6.92 -13.53
CA VAL A 152 -7.97 8.12 -14.35
C VAL A 152 -8.84 8.14 -15.60
N LEU A 153 -9.00 6.99 -16.25
CA LEU A 153 -9.76 6.86 -17.49
C LEU A 153 -11.27 6.69 -17.26
N ARG A 154 -11.76 6.72 -16.01
CA ARG A 154 -13.15 6.40 -15.63
C ARG A 154 -14.25 7.20 -16.34
N SER A 155 -13.93 8.37 -16.88
CA SER A 155 -14.86 9.24 -17.62
C SER A 155 -14.81 9.03 -19.14
N ARG A 156 -13.89 8.21 -19.66
CA ARG A 156 -13.77 7.96 -21.10
C ARG A 156 -14.95 7.11 -21.59
N PRO A 157 -15.59 7.45 -22.72
CA PRO A 157 -16.80 6.75 -23.19
C PRO A 157 -16.62 5.23 -23.33
N TRP A 158 -15.50 4.79 -23.89
CA TRP A 158 -15.16 3.38 -24.09
C TRP A 158 -14.75 2.63 -22.80
N TRP A 159 -14.60 3.32 -21.67
CA TRP A 159 -14.10 2.76 -20.41
C TRP A 159 -15.05 2.92 -19.22
N LYS A 160 -16.05 3.81 -19.31
CA LYS A 160 -16.90 4.22 -18.17
C LYS A 160 -17.62 3.05 -17.49
N GLU A 161 -17.87 1.97 -18.22
CA GLU A 161 -18.57 0.77 -17.73
C GLU A 161 -17.59 -0.25 -17.13
N ASN A 162 -16.36 -0.30 -17.64
CA ASN A 162 -15.39 -1.34 -17.31
C ASN A 162 -14.44 -0.96 -16.17
N TRP A 163 -14.22 0.34 -15.92
CA TRP A 163 -13.20 0.79 -14.96
C TRP A 163 -13.37 0.20 -13.55
N ARG A 164 -14.61 -0.10 -13.16
CA ARG A 164 -14.92 -0.65 -11.83
C ARG A 164 -14.33 -2.04 -11.64
N TYR A 165 -14.35 -2.90 -12.68
CA TYR A 165 -13.78 -4.24 -12.60
C TYR A 165 -12.29 -4.19 -12.27
N PHE A 166 -11.54 -3.35 -12.97
CA PHE A 166 -10.12 -3.13 -12.72
C PHE A 166 -9.86 -2.47 -11.37
N HIS A 167 -10.71 -1.51 -10.97
CA HIS A 167 -10.58 -0.86 -9.68
C HIS A 167 -10.87 -1.81 -8.49
N TYR A 168 -11.72 -2.82 -8.68
CA TYR A 168 -11.97 -3.85 -7.67
C TYR A 168 -10.79 -4.81 -7.46
N LEU A 169 -9.85 -4.89 -8.40
CA LEU A 169 -8.60 -5.64 -8.19
C LEU A 169 -7.77 -5.12 -7.03
N ASN A 170 -8.04 -3.90 -6.54
CA ASN A 170 -7.42 -3.36 -5.32
C ASN A 170 -7.63 -4.23 -4.07
N TYR A 171 -8.71 -5.03 -4.01
CA TYR A 171 -8.90 -5.99 -2.92
C TYR A 171 -7.88 -7.13 -2.99
N VAL A 172 -7.66 -7.68 -4.19
CA VAL A 172 -6.65 -8.73 -4.45
C VAL A 172 -5.26 -8.17 -4.24
N LEU A 173 -4.99 -6.97 -4.75
CA LEU A 173 -3.75 -6.23 -4.54
C LEU A 173 -3.37 -6.21 -3.05
N PHE A 174 -4.28 -5.80 -2.16
CA PHE A 174 -3.99 -5.69 -0.73
C PHE A 174 -3.59 -7.03 -0.11
N LEU A 175 -4.27 -8.11 -0.49
CA LEU A 175 -3.95 -9.47 -0.03
C LEU A 175 -2.58 -9.95 -0.51
N ILE A 176 -2.06 -9.41 -1.62
CA ILE A 176 -0.73 -9.74 -2.15
C ILE A 176 0.36 -8.87 -1.53
N ILE A 177 0.11 -7.55 -1.39
CA ILE A 177 1.11 -6.62 -0.85
C ILE A 177 1.29 -6.74 0.67
N ALA A 178 0.28 -7.22 1.41
CA ALA A 178 0.41 -7.37 2.86
C ALA A 178 1.42 -8.47 3.25
N PRO A 179 1.40 -9.69 2.65
CA PRO A 179 2.49 -10.65 2.81
C PRO A 179 3.84 -10.10 2.34
N HIS A 180 3.89 -9.37 1.22
CA HIS A 180 5.13 -8.70 0.81
C HIS A 180 5.68 -7.79 1.93
N ALA A 181 4.86 -6.90 2.47
CA ALA A 181 5.26 -6.02 3.57
C ALA A 181 5.69 -6.79 4.83
N PHE A 182 4.98 -7.86 5.19
CA PHE A 182 5.26 -8.67 6.38
C PHE A 182 6.59 -9.41 6.30
N PHE A 183 6.85 -10.08 5.18
CA PHE A 183 8.00 -10.97 5.03
C PHE A 183 9.26 -10.28 4.50
N VAL A 184 9.11 -9.09 3.90
CA VAL A 184 10.24 -8.28 3.41
C VAL A 184 10.57 -7.14 4.36
N GLY A 185 9.55 -6.48 4.92
CA GLY A 185 9.72 -5.27 5.72
C GLY A 185 10.18 -5.55 7.14
N SER A 186 11.37 -5.07 7.51
CA SER A 186 11.89 -5.19 8.88
C SER A 186 10.99 -4.51 9.92
N ASP A 187 10.34 -3.39 9.54
CA ASP A 187 9.39 -2.65 10.39
C ASP A 187 8.14 -3.44 10.77
N PHE A 188 7.76 -4.42 9.94
CA PHE A 188 6.57 -5.25 10.11
C PHE A 188 6.91 -6.68 10.57
N SER A 189 8.18 -6.99 10.78
CA SER A 189 8.61 -8.26 11.38
C SER A 189 8.06 -8.41 12.81
N PRO A 190 8.00 -9.61 13.41
CA PRO A 190 7.53 -9.79 14.79
C PRO A 190 8.26 -8.96 15.85
N LYS A 191 9.49 -8.50 15.55
CA LYS A 191 10.28 -7.61 16.42
C LYS A 191 10.16 -6.13 16.01
N GLY A 192 9.48 -5.84 14.90
CA GLY A 192 9.29 -4.51 14.34
C GLY A 192 8.13 -3.76 14.98
N TYR A 193 8.26 -2.44 15.05
CA TYR A 193 7.33 -1.55 15.73
C TYR A 193 5.93 -1.49 15.09
N LEU A 194 5.78 -1.90 13.83
CA LEU A 194 4.53 -1.81 13.08
C LEU A 194 3.81 -3.15 12.90
N PHE A 195 4.32 -4.24 13.50
CA PHE A 195 3.76 -5.59 13.38
C PHE A 195 2.24 -5.64 13.65
N TYR A 196 1.82 -5.10 14.80
CA TYR A 196 0.41 -5.15 15.21
C TYR A 196 -0.52 -4.32 14.30
N PHE A 197 0.00 -3.24 13.72
CA PHE A 197 -0.76 -2.45 12.73
C PHE A 197 -1.01 -3.26 11.46
N LEU A 198 0.00 -3.98 10.97
CA LEU A 198 -0.16 -4.83 9.79
C LEU A 198 -1.14 -5.97 10.05
N LEU A 199 -1.05 -6.63 11.21
CA LEU A 199 -1.98 -7.68 11.58
C LEU A 199 -3.42 -7.16 11.60
N PHE A 200 -3.65 -5.99 12.21
CA PHE A 200 -4.96 -5.34 12.21
C PHE A 200 -5.45 -5.01 10.78
N PHE A 201 -4.59 -4.44 9.94
CA PHE A 201 -4.95 -4.13 8.55
C PHE A 201 -5.36 -5.38 7.76
N VAL A 202 -4.60 -6.47 7.89
CA VAL A 202 -4.88 -7.75 7.23
C VAL A 202 -6.21 -8.32 7.68
N ILE A 203 -6.48 -8.33 9.00
CA ILE A 203 -7.75 -8.83 9.54
C ILE A 203 -8.92 -8.01 8.99
N VAL A 204 -8.87 -6.69 9.11
CA VAL A 204 -9.96 -5.80 8.67
C VAL A 204 -10.20 -5.94 7.16
N VAL A 205 -9.16 -5.92 6.33
CA VAL A 205 -9.32 -6.05 4.88
C VAL A 205 -9.83 -7.45 4.51
N SER A 206 -9.32 -8.51 5.14
CA SER A 206 -9.79 -9.88 4.89
C SER A 206 -11.29 -10.01 5.19
N LEU A 207 -11.76 -9.43 6.31
CA LEU A 207 -13.18 -9.40 6.65
C LEU A 207 -14.01 -8.63 5.61
N ILE A 208 -13.51 -7.50 5.12
CA ILE A 208 -14.17 -6.73 4.05
C ILE A 208 -14.25 -7.55 2.76
N VAL A 209 -13.16 -8.18 2.34
CA VAL A 209 -13.11 -9.01 1.12
C VAL A 209 -14.09 -10.18 1.24
N LEU A 210 -14.05 -10.92 2.36
CA LEU A 210 -14.96 -12.03 2.62
C LEU A 210 -16.43 -11.57 2.59
N GLN A 211 -16.77 -10.45 3.24
CA GLN A 211 -18.13 -9.92 3.22
C GLN A 211 -18.59 -9.58 1.79
N LYS A 212 -17.72 -8.96 0.98
CA LYS A 212 -18.05 -8.56 -0.39
C LYS A 212 -18.20 -9.76 -1.32
N LEU A 213 -17.33 -10.77 -1.19
CA LEU A 213 -17.44 -12.03 -1.93
C LEU A 213 -18.75 -12.74 -1.59
N LEU A 214 -19.07 -12.89 -0.30
CA LEU A 214 -20.32 -13.52 0.15
C LEU A 214 -21.56 -12.79 -0.38
N PHE A 215 -21.55 -11.45 -0.38
CA PHE A 215 -22.63 -10.66 -0.95
C PHE A 215 -22.78 -10.90 -2.45
N TRP A 216 -21.67 -10.93 -3.18
CA TRP A 216 -21.66 -11.20 -4.63
C TRP A 216 -22.24 -12.59 -4.95
N PHE A 217 -21.77 -13.64 -4.27
CA PHE A 217 -22.30 -15.00 -4.43
C PHE A 217 -23.80 -15.11 -4.10
N LYS A 218 -24.26 -14.46 -3.03
CA LYS A 218 -25.70 -14.42 -2.69
C LYS A 218 -26.53 -13.63 -3.69
N SER A 219 -25.95 -12.64 -4.36
CA SER A 219 -26.65 -11.87 -5.39
C SER A 219 -26.74 -12.64 -6.72
N SER A 220 -25.72 -13.43 -7.08
CA SER A 220 -25.72 -14.24 -8.31
C SER A 220 -26.65 -15.45 -8.24
N PHE A 221 -26.93 -15.97 -7.03
CA PHE A 221 -27.87 -17.09 -6.82
C PHE A 221 -29.34 -16.68 -6.76
N ARG A 222 -29.66 -15.38 -6.65
CA ARG A 222 -31.03 -14.86 -6.65
C ARG A 222 -31.61 -14.61 -8.06
N TRP A 223 -30.84 -14.92 -9.10
CA TRP A 223 -31.24 -14.85 -10.51
C TRP A 223 -31.42 -16.26 -11.12
N LYS A 224 -31.80 -17.23 -10.29
CA LYS A 224 -32.33 -18.53 -10.71
C LYS A 224 -33.68 -18.74 -10.07
#